data_AF-A0A2V5MVR2-F1
#
_entry.id   AF-A0A2V5MVR2-F1
#
_cell.length_a   1.000
_cell.length_b   1.000
_cell.length_c   1.000
_cell.angle_alpha   90.00
_cell.angle_beta   90.00
_cell.angle_gamma   90.00
#
_symmetry.space_group_name_H-M   'P 1'
#
loop_
_entity.id
_entity.type
_entity.pdbx_description
1 polymer ?
#
loop_
_entity_poly.entity_id
_entity_poly.type
_entity_poly.pdbx_seq_one_letter_code
_entity_poly.pdbx_strand_id
1 'polypeptide(L)' 'MLLVRLLILIVLLPVASLRAESPSEQAVLAAIKSPQTTVVHLWAPWCSNCQAELKTGGWTKMINENPQVKFCFVS' A
#
# COMPACT_ATOMS: atom_id res chain seq x y z
N MET A 1 -21.87 -36.73 -6.07
CA MET A 1 -22.02 -35.49 -5.26
C MET A 1 -20.74 -35.08 -4.52
N LEU A 2 -20.02 -36.01 -3.88
CA LEU A 2 -18.75 -35.71 -3.17
C LEU A 2 -17.61 -35.29 -4.12
N LEU A 3 -17.44 -35.99 -5.24
CA LEU A 3 -16.42 -35.65 -6.26
C LEU A 3 -16.61 -34.26 -6.88
N VAL A 4 -17.86 -33.87 -7.16
CA VAL A 4 -18.18 -32.54 -7.70
C VAL A 4 -17.83 -31.44 -6.69
N ARG A 5 -18.12 -31.65 -5.41
CA ARG A 5 -17.74 -30.71 -4.33
C ARG A 5 -16.23 -30.61 -4.16
N LEU A 6 -15.50 -31.72 -4.29
CA LEU A 6 -14.04 -31.76 -4.20
C LEU A 6 -13.39 -31.02 -5.37
N LEU A 7 -13.91 -31.20 -6.59
CA LEU A 7 -13.44 -30.48 -7.79
C LEU A 7 -13.67 -28.97 -7.68
N ILE A 8 -14.80 -28.53 -7.12
CA ILE A 8 -15.08 -27.10 -6.87
C ILE A 8 -14.08 -26.51 -5.86
N LEU A 9 -13.76 -27.23 -4.78
CA LEU A 9 -12.79 -26.78 -3.78
C LEU A 9 -11.38 -26.64 -4.36
N ILE A 10 -10.95 -27.59 -5.21
CA ILE A 10 -9.63 -27.56 -5.86
C ILE A 10 -9.47 -26.36 -6.79
N VAL A 11 -10.54 -25.90 -7.44
CA VAL A 11 -10.52 -24.73 -8.33
C VAL A 11 -10.56 -23.40 -7.56
N LEU A 12 -11.22 -23.33 -6.40
CA LEU A 12 -11.37 -22.09 -5.63
C LEU A 12 -10.15 -21.73 -4.76
N LEU A 13 -9.39 -22.73 -4.29
CA LEU A 13 -8.17 -22.53 -3.48
C LEU A 13 -7.07 -21.68 -4.16
N PRO A 14 -6.70 -21.89 -5.45
CA PRO A 14 -5.63 -21.12 -6.07
C PRO A 14 -6.00 -19.65 -6.31
N VAL A 15 -7.28 -19.31 -6.50
CA VAL A 15 -7.72 -17.93 -6.76
C VAL A 15 -7.46 -17.00 -5.57
N ALA A 16 -7.53 -17.53 -4.35
CA ALA A 16 -7.24 -16.76 -3.13
C ALA A 16 -5.73 -16.53 -2.93
N SER A 17 -4.88 -17.47 -3.37
CA SER A 17 -3.42 -17.38 -3.22
C SER A 17 -2.80 -16.32 -4.14
N LEU A 18 -3.41 -16.04 -5.29
CA LEU A 18 -2.93 -15.00 -6.22
C LEU A 18 -3.13 -13.55 -5.71
N ARG A 19 -3.88 -13.34 -4.62
CA ARG A 19 -4.14 -12.02 -4.03
C ARG A 19 -3.50 -11.83 -2.66
N ALA A 20 -2.34 -12.43 -2.43
CA ALA A 20 -1.56 -12.11 -1.23
C ALA A 20 -1.09 -10.66 -1.33
N GLU A 21 -1.76 -9.76 -0.60
CA GLU A 21 -1.36 -8.35 -0.52
C GLU A 21 0.05 -8.25 0.05
N SER A 22 0.90 -7.46 -0.60
CA SER A 22 2.24 -7.18 -0.11
C SER A 22 2.19 -6.52 1.28
N PRO A 23 3.26 -6.62 2.09
CA PRO A 23 3.32 -5.91 3.37
C PRO A 23 3.06 -4.39 3.24
N SER A 24 3.51 -3.79 2.13
CA SER A 24 3.26 -2.38 1.80
C SER A 24 1.78 -2.10 1.54
N GLU A 25 1.10 -2.95 0.78
CA GLU A 25 -0.35 -2.85 0.54
C GLU A 25 -1.15 -3.01 1.84
N GLN A 26 -0.77 -3.97 2.69
CA GLN A 26 -1.40 -4.15 4.00
C GLN A 26 -1.22 -2.92 4.90
N ALA A 27 -0.03 -2.29 4.89
CA ALA A 27 0.24 -1.08 5.64
C ALA A 27 -0.58 0.12 5.15
N VAL A 28 -0.74 0.27 3.83
CA VAL A 28 -1.59 1.30 3.23
C VAL A 28 -3.06 1.05 3.58
N LEU A 29 -3.54 -0.20 3.50
CA LEU A 29 -4.91 -0.57 3.89
C LEU A 29 -5.19 -0.29 5.36
N ALA A 30 -4.26 -0.61 6.24
CA ALA A 30 -4.38 -0.29 7.66
C ALA A 30 -4.45 1.23 7.87
N ALA A 31 -3.69 2.01 7.09
CA ALA A 31 -3.73 3.46 7.17
C ALA A 31 -5.05 4.05 6.63
N ILE A 32 -5.60 3.52 5.53
CA ILE A 32 -6.90 3.95 4.96
C ILE A 32 -8.06 3.65 5.91
N LYS A 33 -7.99 2.54 6.66
CA LYS A 33 -9.02 2.17 7.66
C LYS A 33 -8.94 2.99 8.95
N SER A 34 -7.83 3.70 9.17
CA SER A 34 -7.65 4.56 10.34
C SER A 34 -8.46 5.85 10.19
N PRO A 35 -9.03 6.41 11.27
CA PRO A 35 -9.63 7.75 11.24
C PRO A 35 -8.57 8.87 11.09
N GLN A 36 -7.28 8.56 11.23
CA GLN A 36 -6.20 9.54 11.07
C GLN A 36 -6.02 9.92 9.59
N THR A 37 -5.99 11.23 9.30
CA THR A 37 -5.65 11.74 7.97
C THR A 37 -4.29 11.20 7.54
N THR A 38 -4.28 10.52 6.39
CA THR A 38 -3.09 9.87 5.85
C THR A 38 -2.81 10.37 4.45
N VAL A 39 -1.55 10.70 4.15
CA VAL A 39 -1.04 10.97 2.81
C VAL A 39 -0.17 9.79 2.38
N VAL A 40 -0.50 9.20 1.23
CA VAL A 40 0.29 8.13 0.62
C VAL A 40 1.04 8.71 -0.58
N HIS A 41 2.37 8.76 -0.49
CA HIS A 41 3.24 9.19 -1.58
C HIS A 41 3.73 7.98 -2.34
N LEU A 42 3.16 7.77 -3.54
CA LEU A 42 3.64 6.77 -4.49
C LEU A 42 4.79 7.37 -5.28
N TRP A 43 5.97 6.77 -5.20
CA TRP A 43 7.16 7.27 -5.86
C TRP A 43 7.99 6.14 -6.45
N ALA A 44 9.03 6.49 -7.20
CA ALA A 44 9.96 5.49 -7.70
C ALA A 44 11.36 6.10 -7.81
N PRO A 45 12.43 5.30 -7.62
CA PRO A 45 13.80 5.81 -7.71
C PRO A 45 14.16 6.30 -9.12
N TRP A 46 13.47 5.84 -10.15
CA TRP A 46 13.67 6.25 -11.54
C TRP A 46 12.80 7.45 -11.97
N CYS A 47 11.88 7.91 -11.11
CA CYS A 47 11.02 9.04 -11.39
C CYS A 47 11.75 10.37 -11.06
N SER A 48 12.11 11.14 -12.09
CA SER A 48 12.85 12.40 -11.94
C SER A 48 12.12 13.43 -11.08
N ASN A 49 10.81 13.58 -11.25
CA ASN A 49 10.00 14.50 -10.46
C ASN A 49 9.97 14.08 -8.98
N CYS A 50 9.76 12.80 -8.72
CA CYS A 50 9.76 12.23 -7.38
C CYS A 50 11.10 12.46 -6.67
N GLN A 51 12.22 12.28 -7.38
CA GLN A 51 13.54 12.60 -6.84
C GLN A 51 13.68 14.09 -6.50
N ALA A 52 13.16 15.00 -7.33
CA ALA A 52 13.22 16.43 -7.08
C ALA A 52 12.42 16.82 -5.82
N GLU A 53 11.23 16.25 -5.65
CA GLU A 53 10.41 16.43 -4.44
C GLU A 53 11.14 15.97 -3.16
N LEU A 54 11.85 14.83 -3.21
CA LEU A 54 12.57 14.28 -2.07
C LEU A 54 13.87 15.03 -1.74
N LYS A 55 14.62 15.48 -2.76
CA LYS A 55 15.94 16.13 -2.59
C LYS A 55 15.85 17.53 -1.97
N THR A 56 14.75 18.24 -2.22
CA THR A 56 14.60 19.65 -1.81
C THR A 56 14.15 19.84 -0.37
N GLY A 57 13.97 18.75 0.39
CA GLY A 57 13.46 18.80 1.76
C GLY A 57 11.99 19.21 1.86
N GLY A 58 11.27 19.34 0.73
CA GLY A 58 9.86 19.70 0.70
C GLY A 58 9.00 18.72 1.50
N TRP A 59 9.23 17.42 1.32
CA TRP A 59 8.55 16.38 2.12
C TRP A 59 8.89 16.44 3.60
N THR A 60 10.15 16.68 3.96
CA THR A 60 10.55 16.85 5.37
C THR A 60 9.84 18.03 6.02
N LYS A 61 9.74 19.16 5.32
CA LYS A 61 8.97 20.33 5.76
C LYS A 61 7.49 19.98 5.96
N MET A 62 6.86 19.35 4.96
CA MET A 62 5.46 18.93 5.03
C MET A 62 5.17 18.02 6.23
N ILE A 63 6.06 17.07 6.53
CA ILE A 63 5.93 16.16 7.67
C ILE A 63 6.02 16.95 8.99
N ASN A 64 7.03 17.82 9.12
CA ASN A 64 7.27 18.56 10.35
C ASN A 64 6.16 19.58 10.65
N GLU A 65 5.58 20.20 9.63
CA GLU A 65 4.50 21.18 9.78
C GLU A 65 3.13 20.54 10.02
N ASN A 66 2.99 19.22 9.83
CA ASN A 66 1.72 18.49 9.96
C ASN A 66 1.86 17.23 10.83
N PRO A 67 2.24 17.36 12.12
CA PRO A 67 2.50 16.21 13.00
C PRO A 67 1.28 15.31 13.24
N GLN A 68 0.07 15.83 13.01
CA GLN A 68 -1.18 15.08 13.11
C GLN A 68 -1.44 14.17 11.90
N VAL A 69 -0.78 14.41 10.77
CA VAL A 69 -0.97 13.67 9.52
C VAL A 69 0.02 12.51 9.46
N LYS A 70 -0.46 11.32 9.09
CA LYS A 70 0.40 10.17 8.82
C LYS A 70 0.89 10.23 7.37
N PHE A 71 2.19 10.20 7.16
CA PHE A 71 2.78 10.14 5.82
C PHE A 71 3.35 8.74 5.55
N CYS A 72 2.94 8.12 4.45
CA CYS A 72 3.40 6.80 4.01
C CYS A 72 4.10 6.92 2.65
N PHE A 73 5.38 6.58 2.56
CA PHE A 73 6.14 6.56 1.31
C PHE A 73 6.20 5.14 0.77
N VAL A 74 5.72 4.93 -0.45
CA VAL A 74 5.64 3.60 -1.10
C VAL A 74 6.30 3.68 -2.47
N SER A 75 7.22 2.75 -2.73
CA SER A 75 8.00 2.66 -3.98
C SER A 75 7.87 1.32 -4.67
#